data_AF-R6WXK9-F1
#
_entry.id   AF-R6WXK9-F1
#
_cell.length_a   1.000
_cell.length_b   1.000
_cell.length_c   1.000
_cell.angle_alpha   90.00
_cell.angle_beta   90.00
_cell.angle_gamma   90.00
#
_symmetry.space_group_name_H-M   'P 1'
#
loop_
_entity.id
_entity.type
_entity.pdbx_description
1 polymer ?
#
loop_
_entity_poly.entity_id
_entity_poly.type
_entity_poly.pdbx_seq_one_letter_code
_entity_poly.pdbx_strand_id
1 'polypeptide(L)' 'MIAEGDKEAFRVIFDKYYPKVLAFLQSFLQSYDDAEDVAQSVFVRLWFVRHTLVDVTRISAYLFRMTMNMAIN' A
#
# COMPACT_ATOMS: atom_id res chain seq x y z
N MET A 1 10.54 8.95 -11.10
CA MET A 1 9.15 8.75 -10.61
C MET A 1 8.93 7.29 -10.23
N ILE A 2 7.99 6.95 -9.32
CA ILE A 2 7.76 5.55 -8.89
C ILE A 2 7.44 4.63 -10.07
N ALA A 3 6.69 5.14 -11.05
CA ALA A 3 6.35 4.42 -12.29
C ALA A 3 7.58 3.99 -13.11
N GLU A 4 8.70 4.69 -12.97
CA GLU A 4 9.97 4.41 -13.68
C GLU A 4 10.89 3.48 -12.88
N GLY A 5 10.43 2.94 -11.75
CA GLY A 5 11.24 2.07 -10.88
C GLY A 5 12.15 2.81 -9.90
N ASP A 6 11.87 4.09 -9.65
CA ASP A 6 12.56 4.90 -8.64
C ASP A 6 12.27 4.37 -7.22
N LYS A 7 13.26 3.69 -6.64
CA LYS A 7 13.16 3.08 -5.31
C LYS A 7 13.06 4.12 -4.19
N GLU A 8 13.69 5.28 -4.34
CA GLU A 8 13.62 6.35 -3.33
C GLU A 8 12.24 6.99 -3.32
N ALA A 9 11.66 7.22 -4.50
CA ALA A 9 10.28 7.68 -4.58
C ALA A 9 9.30 6.68 -3.96
N PHE A 10 9.51 5.37 -4.15
CA PHE A 10 8.70 4.34 -3.51
C PHE A 10 8.89 4.32 -1.99
N ARG A 11 10.13 4.47 -1.51
CA ARG A 11 10.45 4.55 -0.08
C ARG A 11 9.70 5.69 0.60
N VAL A 12 9.65 6.88 -0.01
CA VAL A 12 8.88 8.02 0.51
C VAL A 12 7.40 7.68 0.68
N ILE A 13 6.83 6.89 -0.22
CA ILE A 13 5.44 6.42 -0.11
C ILE A 13 5.30 5.37 0.97
N PHE A 14 6.21 4.39 1.02
CA PHE A 14 6.22 3.36 2.04
C PHE A 14 6.27 3.98 3.44
N ASP A 15 7.27 4.83 3.72
CA ASP A 15 7.46 5.45 5.03
C ASP A 15 6.24 6.29 5.45
N LYS A 16 5.57 6.94 4.48
CA LYS A 16 4.40 7.80 4.74
C LYS A 16 3.11 7.03 4.97
N TYR A 17 2.91 5.91 4.28
CA TYR A 17 1.61 5.24 4.23
C TYR A 17 1.58 3.87 4.92
N TYR A 18 2.71 3.18 5.06
CA TYR A 18 2.76 1.87 5.71
C TYR A 18 2.19 1.89 7.13
N PRO A 19 2.56 2.84 8.01
CA PRO A 19 1.99 2.89 9.36
C PRO A 19 0.46 3.13 9.36
N LYS A 20 -0.05 3.86 8.36
CA LYS A 20 -1.49 4.17 8.23
C LYS A 20 -2.29 2.97 7.73
N VAL A 21 -1.72 2.25 6.77
CA VAL A 21 -2.30 1.01 6.24
C VAL A 21 -2.32 -0.06 7.33
N LEU A 22 -1.21 -0.24 8.06
CA LEU A 22 -1.12 -1.19 9.15
C LEU A 22 -2.13 -0.87 10.27
N ALA A 23 -2.20 0.39 10.73
CA ALA A 23 -3.16 0.80 11.75
C ALA A 23 -4.62 0.58 11.32
N PHE A 24 -4.92 0.79 10.04
CA PHE A 24 -6.24 0.52 9.47
C PHE A 24 -6.53 -0.99 9.43
N LEU A 25 -5.57 -1.81 9.00
CA LEU A 25 -5.76 -3.26 8.94
C LEU A 25 -5.86 -3.89 10.33
N GLN A 26 -5.12 -3.38 11.32
CA GLN A 26 -5.22 -3.83 12.70
C GLN A 26 -6.63 -3.64 13.27
N SER A 27 -7.29 -2.51 12.95
CA SER A 27 -8.67 -2.28 13.39
C SER A 27 -9.68 -3.12 12.61
N PHE A 28 -9.32 -3.64 11.45
CA PHE A 28 -10.18 -4.44 10.58
C PHE A 28 -10.05 -5.96 10.80
N LEU A 29 -8.83 -6.48 10.88
CA LEU A 29 -8.52 -7.92 10.93
C LEU A 29 -8.41 -8.47 12.36
N GLN A 30 -8.39 -7.62 13.39
CA GLN A 30 -8.29 -7.99 14.81
C GLN A 30 -7.09 -8.87 15.19
N SER A 31 -6.10 -8.98 14.29
CA SER A 31 -4.87 -9.75 14.42
C SER A 31 -3.72 -8.89 13.91
N TYR A 32 -2.70 -8.70 14.75
CA TYR A 32 -1.54 -7.89 14.38
C TYR A 32 -0.74 -8.57 13.25
N ASP A 33 -0.52 -9.88 13.36
CA ASP A 33 0.26 -10.66 12.40
C ASP A 33 -0.41 -10.64 11.02
N ASP A 34 -1.73 -10.89 10.97
CA ASP A 34 -2.49 -10.84 9.71
C ASP A 34 -2.48 -9.42 9.12
N ALA A 35 -2.59 -8.39 9.97
CA ALA A 35 -2.53 -7.00 9.52
C ALA A 35 -1.15 -6.62 8.96
N GLU A 36 -0.07 -7.13 9.56
CA GLU A 36 1.29 -6.92 9.07
C GLU A 36 1.50 -7.62 7.72
N ASP A 37 1.10 -8.88 7.59
CA ASP A 37 1.22 -9.65 6.35
C ASP A 37 0.43 -9.03 5.19
N VAL A 38 -0.80 -8.59 5.45
CA VAL A 38 -1.62 -7.89 4.45
C VAL A 38 -1.02 -6.53 4.12
N ALA A 39 -0.53 -5.78 5.10
CA ALA A 39 0.13 -4.49 4.85
C ALA A 39 1.36 -4.67 3.94
N GLN A 40 2.25 -5.62 4.26
CA GLN A 40 3.40 -5.92 3.42
C GLN A 40 2.98 -6.29 1.99
N SER A 41 1.97 -7.16 1.86
CA SER A 41 1.44 -7.60 0.57
C SER A 41 0.86 -6.45 -0.26
N VAL A 42 0.22 -5.45 0.36
CA VAL A 42 -0.25 -4.23 -0.30
C VAL A 42 0.90 -3.45 -0.92
N PHE A 43 2.00 -3.23 -0.20
CA PHE A 43 3.13 -2.47 -0.72
C PHE A 43 3.94 -3.25 -1.77
N VAL A 44 4.06 -4.57 -1.62
CA VAL A 44 4.62 -5.43 -2.67
C VAL A 44 3.78 -5.34 -3.94
N ARG A 45 2.44 -5.44 -3.82
CA ARG A 45 1.51 -5.28 -4.94
C ARG A 45 1.67 -3.90 -5.59
N LEU A 46 1.71 -2.83 -4.78
CA LEU A 46 1.91 -1.46 -5.24
C LEU A 46 3.19 -1.32 -6.07
N TRP A 47 4.29 -1.93 -5.61
CA TRP A 47 5.54 -1.94 -6.36
C TRP A 47 5.37 -2.66 -7.69
N PHE A 48 4.76 -3.85 -7.73
CA PHE A 48 4.56 -4.58 -9.00
C PHE A 48 3.71 -3.80 -10.02
N VAL A 49 2.66 -3.13 -9.57
CA VAL A 49 1.76 -2.33 -10.43
C VAL A 49 2.19 -0.87 -10.58
N ARG A 50 3.38 -0.48 -10.11
CA ARG A 50 3.88 0.91 -10.11
C ARG A 50 3.74 1.66 -11.44
N HIS A 51 3.81 0.95 -12.57
CA HIS A 51 3.65 1.53 -13.90
C HIS A 51 2.26 2.13 -14.12
N THR A 52 1.21 1.62 -13.44
CA THR A 52 -0.15 2.18 -13.49
C THR A 52 -0.29 3.46 -12.68
N LEU A 53 0.73 3.85 -11.90
CA LEU A 53 0.68 5.06 -11.07
C LEU A 53 0.90 6.33 -11.89
N VAL A 54 1.28 6.23 -13.17
CA VAL A 54 1.44 7.38 -14.08
C VAL A 54 0.14 8.19 -14.21
N ASP A 55 -1.02 7.53 -14.15
CA ASP A 55 -2.33 8.16 -14.26
C ASP A 55 -2.98 8.43 -12.88
N VAL A 56 -2.30 8.11 -11.78
CA VAL A 56 -2.86 8.24 -10.43
C VAL A 56 -2.61 9.64 -9.89
N THR A 57 -3.67 10.45 -9.86
CA THR A 57 -3.64 11.81 -9.29
C THR A 57 -3.66 11.85 -7.77
N ARG A 58 -4.17 10.80 -7.12
CA ARG A 58 -4.29 10.71 -5.65
C ARG A 58 -3.86 9.34 -5.13
N ILE A 59 -2.56 9.23 -4.82
CA ILE A 59 -1.97 7.96 -4.37
C ILE A 59 -2.60 7.40 -3.09
N SER A 60 -3.04 8.27 -2.18
CA SER A 60 -3.70 7.84 -0.94
C SER A 60 -5.02 7.11 -1.19
N ALA A 61 -5.83 7.59 -2.13
CA ALA A 61 -7.10 6.98 -2.48
C ALA A 61 -6.90 5.65 -3.21
N TYR A 62 -5.91 5.60 -4.12
CA TYR A 62 -5.54 4.37 -4.81
C TYR A 62 -5.05 3.30 -3.83
N LEU A 63 -4.14 3.67 -2.93
CA LEU A 63 -3.58 2.77 -1.93
C LEU A 63 -4.66 2.25 -0.97
N PHE A 64 -5.55 3.12 -0.49
CA PHE A 64 -6.62 2.70 0.41
C PHE A 64 -7.59 1.72 -0.26
N ARG A 65 -7.93 1.93 -1.55
CA ARG A 65 -8.72 0.96 -2.32
C ARG A 65 -8.01 -0.38 -2.46
N MET A 66 -6.71 -0.38 -2.72
CA MET A 66 -5.90 -1.61 -2.78
C MET A 66 -5.91 -2.34 -1.44
N THR A 67 -5.70 -1.63 -0.34
CA THR A 67 -5.75 -2.18 1.03
C THR A 67 -7.10 -2.82 1.31
N MET A 68 -8.22 -2.12 1.05
CA MET A 68 -9.57 -2.68 1.23
C MET A 68 -9.79 -3.95 0.43
N ASN A 69 -9.39 -3.94 -0.85
CA ASN A 69 -9.54 -5.12 -1.71
C ASN A 69 -8.74 -6.32 -1.19
N MET A 70 -7.57 -6.10 -0.59
CA MET A 70 -6.74 -7.18 -0.05
C MET A 70 -7.19 -7.64 1.34
N ALA A 71 -7.83 -6.79 2.13
CA ALA A 71 -8.35 -7.15 3.44
C ALA A 71 -9.65 -7.98 3.39
N ILE A 72 -10.41 -7.89 2.29
CA ILE A 72 -11.70 -8.57 2.10
C ILE A 72 -11.54 -9.94 1.41
N ASN A 73 -10.42 -10.18 0.72
CA ASN A 73 -10.12 -11.46 0.07
C ASN A 73 -9.44 -12.43 1.02
#